data_AF-X1FL75-F1
#
_entry.id   AF-X1FL75-F1
#
_cell.length_a   1.000
_cell.length_b   1.000
_cell.length_c   1.000
_cell.angle_alpha   90.00
_cell.angle_beta   90.00
_cell.angle_gamma   90.00
#
_symmetry.space_group_name_H-M   'P 1'
#
loop_
_entity.id
_entity.type
_entity.pdbx_description
1 polymer ?
#
loop_
_entity_poly.entity_id
_entity_poly.type
_entity_poly.pdbx_seq_one_letter_code
_entity_poly.pdbx_strand_id
1 'polypeptide(L)'
;MRKGKAFWQILEDYDIPATVFKIPANYPPVSTKQRTISGMGTPDILGSYGIFNYYTTEAKELKEDIGGGRIHPVNVIGNRVEAKLLGPVNAFKKDRPESAIEFKVFIDPVNPVAKISFQDHEFILKEGEWSSWKKIHFRMIPTQSVNGICMFYLKQVRPNFKLYISPINIDPGRAVLPISTPKGYSEELEKRFGPFFTKGLPADTKALDNDVLDDGEFLEQDDLALRERLEMFDYELARFSSGLLFYYVSSTDQRQHMFWRLIDKEHPAYDP
;
A
#
# COMPACT_ATOMS: atom_id res chain seq x y z
N MET A 1 -21.34 -10.27 2.19
CA MET A 1 -21.69 -9.53 0.95
C MET A 1 -22.89 -8.62 1.23
N ARG A 2 -22.84 -7.35 0.82
CA ARG A 2 -23.90 -6.35 1.05
C ARG A 2 -25.20 -6.79 0.36
N LYS A 3 -26.32 -6.81 1.10
CA LYS A 3 -27.64 -7.24 0.60
C LYS A 3 -28.63 -6.08 0.39
N GLY A 4 -28.36 -4.91 0.96
CA GLY A 4 -29.21 -3.73 0.88
C GLY A 4 -28.68 -2.64 -0.05
N LYS A 5 -29.57 -1.74 -0.45
CA LYS A 5 -29.23 -0.50 -1.17
C LYS A 5 -28.38 0.38 -0.26
N ALA A 6 -27.26 0.88 -0.77
CA ALA A 6 -26.41 1.77 0.02
C ALA A 6 -27.09 3.13 0.22
N PHE A 7 -26.82 3.80 1.33
CA PHE A 7 -27.47 5.08 1.66
C PHE A 7 -27.26 6.14 0.57
N TRP A 8 -26.06 6.27 0.01
CA TRP A 8 -25.79 7.21 -1.08
C TRP A 8 -26.49 6.87 -2.40
N GLN A 9 -26.87 5.60 -2.63
CA GLN A 9 -27.72 5.25 -3.77
C GLN A 9 -29.17 5.69 -3.54
N ILE A 10 -29.63 5.74 -2.27
CA ILE A 10 -30.93 6.34 -1.95
C ILE A 10 -30.85 7.85 -2.19
N LEU A 11 -29.79 8.52 -1.73
CA LEU A 11 -29.59 9.95 -2.00
C LEU A 11 -29.61 10.28 -3.51
N GLU A 12 -29.00 9.43 -4.33
CA GLU A 12 -29.06 9.56 -5.80
C GLU A 12 -30.49 9.52 -6.35
N ASP A 13 -31.38 8.67 -5.83
CA ASP A 13 -32.78 8.60 -6.31
C ASP A 13 -33.55 9.91 -6.07
N TYR A 14 -33.12 10.71 -5.09
CA TYR A 14 -33.74 11.99 -4.72
C TYR A 14 -32.91 13.19 -5.18
N ASP A 15 -31.97 12.99 -6.11
CA ASP A 15 -31.08 14.03 -6.65
C ASP A 15 -30.25 14.76 -5.58
N ILE A 16 -29.96 14.10 -4.45
CA ILE A 16 -29.10 14.62 -3.38
C ILE A 16 -27.66 14.18 -3.65
N PRO A 17 -26.70 15.11 -3.84
CA PRO A 17 -25.31 14.75 -4.10
C PRO A 17 -24.64 14.14 -2.86
N ALA A 18 -23.74 13.20 -3.09
CA ALA A 18 -22.99 12.50 -2.06
C ALA A 18 -21.54 12.28 -2.49
N THR A 19 -20.62 12.51 -1.55
CA THR A 19 -19.22 12.09 -1.62
C THR A 19 -18.95 11.16 -0.46
N VAL A 20 -18.59 9.91 -0.75
CA VAL A 20 -18.34 8.86 0.24
C VAL A 20 -16.89 8.42 0.16
N PHE A 21 -16.09 8.91 1.11
CA PHE A 21 -14.67 8.70 1.12
C PHE A 21 -14.26 7.58 2.07
N LYS A 22 -13.76 6.48 1.50
CA LYS A 22 -13.10 5.39 2.22
C LYS A 22 -13.96 4.73 3.31
N ILE A 23 -15.28 4.72 3.13
CA ILE A 23 -16.18 4.00 4.03
C ILE A 23 -15.80 2.51 4.09
N PRO A 24 -15.80 1.89 5.28
CA PRO A 24 -15.56 0.46 5.42
C PRO A 24 -16.55 -0.40 4.62
N ALA A 25 -16.09 -1.57 4.18
CA ALA A 25 -16.90 -2.57 3.48
C ALA A 25 -17.57 -2.10 2.16
N ASN A 26 -16.96 -1.12 1.49
CA ASN A 26 -17.42 -0.62 0.19
C ASN A 26 -16.52 -1.05 -0.99
N TYR A 27 -15.89 -2.22 -0.89
CA TYR A 27 -15.21 -2.83 -2.03
C TYR A 27 -15.97 -4.07 -2.54
N PRO A 28 -16.21 -4.20 -3.86
CA PRO A 28 -16.16 -3.08 -4.82
C PRO A 28 -17.25 -2.04 -4.48
N PRO A 29 -17.06 -0.76 -4.84
CA PRO A 29 -18.11 0.24 -4.71
C PRO A 29 -19.38 -0.17 -5.46
N VAL A 30 -20.55 0.15 -4.90
CA VAL A 30 -21.82 -0.05 -5.63
C VAL A 30 -21.89 0.87 -6.84
N SER A 31 -22.60 0.43 -7.88
CA SER A 31 -22.92 1.29 -9.02
C SER A 31 -23.76 2.49 -8.59
N THR A 32 -23.25 3.69 -8.89
CA THR A 32 -23.83 4.99 -8.51
C THR A 32 -23.15 6.09 -9.32
N LYS A 33 -23.84 7.21 -9.55
CA LYS A 33 -23.26 8.45 -10.08
C LYS A 33 -22.54 9.25 -9.00
N GLN A 34 -22.76 8.92 -7.73
CA GLN A 34 -22.12 9.57 -6.59
C GLN A 34 -20.61 9.33 -6.56
N ARG A 35 -19.87 10.30 -6.00
CA ARG A 35 -18.43 10.19 -5.81
C ARG A 35 -18.15 9.26 -4.65
N THR A 36 -17.59 8.08 -4.92
CA THR A 36 -17.21 7.13 -3.87
C THR A 36 -15.83 6.56 -4.13
N ILE A 37 -15.08 6.29 -3.06
CA ILE A 37 -13.80 5.58 -3.13
C ILE A 37 -13.75 4.51 -2.05
N SER A 38 -13.30 3.30 -2.41
CA SER A 38 -13.37 2.12 -1.57
C SER A 38 -12.37 2.19 -0.41
N GLY A 39 -12.86 1.91 0.80
CA GLY A 39 -12.09 1.92 2.04
C GLY A 39 -11.65 0.55 2.50
N MET A 40 -11.76 0.31 3.82
CA MET A 40 -11.44 -0.98 4.45
C MET A 40 -12.11 -2.15 3.72
N GLY A 41 -11.31 -3.19 3.41
CA GLY A 41 -11.71 -4.33 2.58
C GLY A 41 -11.27 -4.23 1.11
N THR A 42 -10.71 -3.09 0.66
CA THR A 42 -10.07 -2.98 -0.66
C THR A 42 -8.79 -3.82 -0.67
N PRO A 43 -8.64 -4.78 -1.60
CA PRO A 43 -7.46 -5.62 -1.69
C PRO A 43 -6.27 -4.86 -2.27
N ASP A 44 -5.09 -5.46 -2.14
CA ASP A 44 -3.93 -5.10 -2.95
C ASP A 44 -4.06 -5.63 -4.39
N ILE A 45 -3.05 -5.38 -5.24
CA ILE A 45 -3.07 -5.83 -6.64
C ILE A 45 -3.11 -7.35 -6.79
N LEU A 46 -2.70 -8.09 -5.75
CA LEU A 46 -2.67 -9.55 -5.72
C LEU A 46 -4.01 -10.15 -5.27
N GLY A 47 -4.99 -9.30 -4.90
CA GLY A 47 -6.26 -9.75 -4.35
C GLY A 47 -6.18 -10.10 -2.86
N SER A 48 -5.07 -9.78 -2.19
CA SER A 48 -4.85 -10.05 -0.77
C SER A 48 -5.20 -8.82 0.09
N TYR A 49 -5.09 -8.95 1.42
CA TYR A 49 -5.23 -7.81 2.34
C TYR A 49 -3.91 -7.06 2.60
N GLY A 50 -2.91 -7.26 1.75
CA GLY A 50 -1.61 -6.63 1.76
C GLY A 50 -0.52 -7.61 2.14
N ILE A 51 0.29 -8.00 1.16
CA ILE A 51 1.52 -8.78 1.39
C ILE A 51 2.73 -7.88 1.14
N PHE A 52 3.50 -7.59 2.18
CA PHE A 52 4.78 -6.89 2.02
C PHE A 52 5.90 -7.83 1.56
N ASN A 53 7.00 -7.25 1.12
CA ASN A 53 8.19 -7.99 0.70
C ASN A 53 9.40 -7.50 1.48
N TYR A 54 10.08 -8.40 2.18
CA TYR A 54 11.24 -8.09 3.00
C TYR A 54 12.47 -8.80 2.48
N TYR A 55 13.45 -8.05 1.99
CA TYR A 55 14.69 -8.57 1.42
C TYR A 55 15.82 -8.44 2.43
N THR A 56 16.45 -9.55 2.79
CA THR A 56 17.47 -9.55 3.84
C THR A 56 18.61 -10.53 3.60
N THR A 57 19.82 -10.18 4.06
CA THR A 57 20.95 -11.11 4.18
C THR A 57 20.98 -11.83 5.52
N GLU A 58 20.09 -11.48 6.46
CA GLU A 58 20.06 -12.05 7.80
C GLU A 58 19.54 -13.49 7.75
N ALA A 59 20.40 -14.45 8.15
CA ALA A 59 20.06 -15.87 8.25
C ALA A 59 19.33 -16.16 9.57
N LYS A 60 18.10 -15.68 9.73
CA LYS A 60 17.18 -16.23 10.75
C LYS A 60 16.51 -17.50 10.21
N GLU A 61 15.83 -18.26 11.07
CA GLU A 61 14.87 -19.29 10.61
C GLU A 61 13.72 -18.58 9.88
N LEU A 62 13.97 -18.21 8.62
CA LEU A 62 13.03 -17.47 7.81
C LEU A 62 11.94 -18.44 7.37
N LYS A 63 10.75 -18.33 7.96
CA LYS A 63 9.56 -18.83 7.26
C LYS A 63 9.36 -17.93 6.04
N GLU A 64 9.35 -18.53 4.85
CA GLU A 64 9.18 -17.77 3.60
C GLU A 64 7.84 -16.99 3.56
N ASP A 65 6.82 -17.54 4.24
CA ASP A 65 5.54 -16.89 4.51
C ASP A 65 5.30 -16.83 6.02
N ILE A 66 5.21 -15.62 6.56
CA ILE A 66 4.94 -15.34 7.98
C ILE A 66 3.50 -14.90 8.23
N GLY A 67 2.64 -14.94 7.20
CA GLY A 67 1.29 -14.42 7.26
C GLY A 67 1.28 -12.89 7.14
N GLY A 68 0.94 -12.40 5.94
CA GLY A 68 0.91 -10.95 5.66
C GLY A 68 2.21 -10.39 5.08
N GLY A 69 3.24 -11.23 4.87
CA GLY A 69 4.50 -10.81 4.27
C GLY A 69 5.30 -11.98 3.68
N ARG A 70 6.16 -11.67 2.71
CA ARG A 70 7.11 -12.60 2.09
C ARG A 70 8.54 -12.19 2.45
N ILE A 71 9.33 -13.13 2.97
CA ILE A 71 10.75 -12.89 3.23
C ILE A 71 11.59 -13.45 2.09
N HIS A 72 12.48 -12.61 1.57
CA HIS A 72 13.34 -12.90 0.43
C HIS A 72 14.80 -12.88 0.88
N PRO A 73 15.44 -14.05 1.04
CA PRO A 73 16.87 -14.11 1.25
C PRO A 73 17.61 -13.55 0.04
N VAL A 74 18.55 -12.64 0.26
CA VAL A 74 19.38 -12.05 -0.80
C VAL A 74 20.86 -12.07 -0.44
N ASN A 75 21.71 -11.96 -1.44
CA ASN A 75 23.16 -11.86 -1.28
C ASN A 75 23.65 -10.48 -1.73
N VAL A 76 24.61 -9.93 -1.00
CA VAL A 76 25.36 -8.74 -1.43
C VAL A 76 26.63 -9.22 -2.13
N ILE A 77 26.72 -8.99 -3.44
CA ILE A 77 27.89 -9.36 -4.26
C ILE A 77 28.45 -8.08 -4.87
N GLY A 78 29.66 -7.68 -4.48
CA GLY A 78 30.30 -6.46 -5.00
C GLY A 78 29.48 -5.20 -4.75
N ASN A 79 28.96 -5.02 -3.52
CA ASN A 79 28.06 -3.93 -3.13
C ASN A 79 26.76 -3.86 -3.94
N ARG A 80 26.32 -4.99 -4.50
CA ARG A 80 25.08 -5.08 -5.27
C ARG A 80 24.18 -6.19 -4.76
N VAL A 81 22.89 -5.91 -4.70
CA VAL A 81 21.81 -6.90 -4.53
C VAL A 81 21.00 -6.94 -5.81
N GLU A 82 20.68 -8.14 -6.28
CA GLU A 82 19.75 -8.37 -7.38
C GLU A 82 18.61 -9.25 -6.89
N ALA A 83 17.37 -8.82 -7.13
CA ALA A 83 16.19 -9.49 -6.61
C ALA A 83 14.97 -9.27 -7.52
N LYS A 84 13.87 -9.94 -7.17
CA LYS A 84 12.60 -9.87 -7.90
C LYS A 84 11.49 -9.45 -6.97
N LEU A 85 10.63 -8.56 -7.45
CA LEU A 85 9.35 -8.25 -6.85
C LEU A 85 8.28 -9.05 -7.59
N LEU A 86 7.63 -9.98 -6.88
CA LEU A 86 6.57 -10.82 -7.43
C LEU A 86 5.27 -10.02 -7.55
N GLY A 87 4.55 -10.26 -8.64
CA GLY A 87 3.30 -9.60 -8.99
C GLY A 87 2.16 -10.60 -9.20
N PRO A 88 1.04 -10.14 -9.78
CA PRO A 88 -0.13 -10.99 -9.99
C PRO A 88 0.17 -12.19 -10.89
N VAL A 89 -0.61 -13.26 -10.70
CA VAL A 89 -0.59 -14.45 -11.54
C VAL A 89 -0.91 -14.08 -12.99
N ASN A 90 -0.05 -14.49 -13.92
CA ASN A 90 -0.24 -14.29 -15.35
C ASN A 90 -1.15 -15.38 -15.93
N ALA A 91 -2.47 -15.14 -15.88
CA ALA A 91 -3.47 -16.07 -16.36
C ALA A 91 -3.44 -16.34 -17.89
N PHE A 92 -2.67 -15.56 -18.67
CA PHE A 92 -2.55 -15.72 -20.13
C PHE A 92 -1.48 -16.74 -20.54
N LYS A 93 -0.63 -17.20 -19.61
CA LYS A 93 0.39 -18.23 -19.85
C LYS A 93 -0.11 -19.59 -19.37
N LYS A 94 0.29 -20.66 -20.07
CA LYS A 94 -0.16 -22.04 -19.82
C LYS A 94 0.02 -22.47 -18.35
N ASP A 95 1.19 -22.22 -17.78
CA ASP A 95 1.53 -22.64 -16.42
C ASP A 95 1.15 -21.58 -15.36
N ARG A 96 0.48 -20.50 -15.78
CA ARG A 96 0.02 -19.38 -14.93
C ARG A 96 1.07 -18.93 -13.90
N PRO A 97 2.31 -18.62 -14.31
CA PRO A 97 3.34 -18.17 -13.37
C PRO A 97 2.98 -16.81 -12.77
N GLU A 98 3.47 -16.51 -11.57
CA GLU A 98 3.50 -15.13 -11.07
C GLU A 98 4.31 -14.26 -12.04
N SER A 99 3.81 -13.05 -12.31
CA SER A 99 4.60 -12.01 -12.95
C SER A 99 5.69 -11.52 -12.00
N ALA A 100 6.76 -10.94 -12.52
CA ALA A 100 7.85 -10.43 -11.69
C ALA A 100 8.52 -9.21 -12.32
N ILE A 101 9.04 -8.33 -11.48
CA ILE A 101 9.89 -7.20 -11.86
C ILE A 101 11.26 -7.43 -11.23
N GLU A 102 12.30 -7.43 -12.05
CA GLU A 102 13.68 -7.46 -11.58
C GLU A 102 14.10 -6.06 -11.11
N PHE A 103 14.78 -6.00 -9.97
CA PHE A 103 15.36 -4.76 -9.46
C PHE A 103 16.77 -5.01 -8.96
N LYS A 104 17.54 -3.92 -8.95
CA LYS A 104 18.93 -3.89 -8.49
C LYS A 104 19.09 -2.83 -7.42
N VAL A 105 19.84 -3.16 -6.38
CA VAL A 105 20.23 -2.23 -5.34
C VAL A 105 21.74 -2.11 -5.36
N PHE A 106 22.25 -0.89 -5.53
CA PHE A 106 23.67 -0.56 -5.50
C PHE A 106 23.95 0.15 -4.18
N ILE A 107 24.65 -0.54 -3.28
CA ILE A 107 24.98 -0.07 -1.95
C ILE A 107 26.24 0.78 -2.03
N ASP A 108 26.23 1.97 -1.43
CA ASP A 108 27.43 2.77 -1.31
C ASP A 108 28.40 2.09 -0.31
N PRO A 109 29.68 1.88 -0.66
CA PRO A 109 30.63 1.17 0.20
C PRO A 109 30.99 1.92 1.49
N VAL A 110 30.78 3.24 1.54
CA VAL A 110 31.19 4.12 2.64
C VAL A 110 29.96 4.66 3.37
N ASN A 111 29.04 5.28 2.63
CA ASN A 111 27.89 5.96 3.18
C ASN A 111 26.72 4.99 3.42
N PRO A 112 25.83 5.26 4.39
CA PRO A 112 24.65 4.43 4.65
C PRO A 112 23.53 4.78 3.64
N VAL A 113 23.80 4.58 2.36
CA VAL A 113 22.86 4.90 1.26
C VAL A 113 22.90 3.80 0.20
N ALA A 114 21.81 3.66 -0.54
CA ALA A 114 21.75 2.77 -1.68
C ALA A 114 20.94 3.37 -2.83
N LYS A 115 21.38 3.12 -4.07
CA LYS A 115 20.61 3.40 -5.29
C LYS A 115 19.78 2.17 -5.65
N ILE A 116 18.48 2.33 -5.81
CA ILE A 116 17.57 1.29 -6.30
C ILE A 116 17.25 1.60 -7.76
N SER A 117 17.35 0.61 -8.64
CA SER A 117 17.06 0.69 -10.07
C SER A 117 16.13 -0.45 -10.48
N PHE A 118 14.97 -0.13 -11.05
CA PHE A 118 14.03 -1.10 -11.59
C PHE A 118 13.16 -0.45 -12.66
N GLN A 119 12.80 -1.20 -13.70
CA GLN A 119 12.07 -0.65 -14.85
C GLN A 119 12.71 0.68 -15.35
N ASP A 120 11.95 1.76 -15.38
CA ASP A 120 12.36 3.13 -15.72
C ASP A 120 12.64 4.02 -14.51
N HIS A 121 12.67 3.43 -13.30
CA HIS A 121 12.92 4.12 -12.04
C HIS A 121 14.36 3.94 -11.56
N GLU A 122 15.01 5.06 -11.22
CA GLU A 122 16.21 5.10 -10.38
C GLU A 122 16.05 6.13 -9.26
N PHE A 123 16.37 5.76 -8.03
CA PHE A 123 16.33 6.66 -6.88
C PHE A 123 17.31 6.19 -5.81
N ILE A 124 17.69 7.12 -4.93
CA ILE A 124 18.59 6.86 -3.80
C ILE A 124 17.76 6.92 -2.52
N LEU A 125 18.03 6.02 -1.59
CA LEU A 125 17.54 6.07 -0.22
C LEU A 125 18.73 6.08 0.74
N LYS A 126 18.61 6.84 1.82
CA LYS A 126 19.42 6.68 3.01
C LYS A 126 18.86 5.55 3.86
N GLU A 127 19.72 4.95 4.67
CA GLU A 127 19.27 4.07 5.74
C GLU A 127 18.27 4.81 6.63
N GLY A 128 17.14 4.17 6.94
CA GLY A 128 16.03 4.77 7.66
C GLY A 128 15.10 5.65 6.80
N GLU A 129 15.19 5.60 5.47
CA GLU A 129 14.38 6.47 4.58
C GLU A 129 13.31 5.69 3.80
N TRP A 130 12.08 6.22 3.84
CA TRP A 130 10.98 5.82 2.96
C TRP A 130 11.07 6.52 1.61
N SER A 131 10.83 5.79 0.53
CA SER A 131 10.66 6.37 -0.79
C SER A 131 9.29 7.02 -0.95
N SER A 132 9.18 7.99 -1.86
CA SER A 132 7.90 8.33 -2.48
C SER A 132 7.27 7.11 -3.16
N TRP A 133 5.97 7.16 -3.47
CA TRP A 133 5.32 6.15 -4.31
C TRP A 133 6.09 5.92 -5.61
N LYS A 134 6.28 4.65 -5.97
CA LYS A 134 6.80 4.23 -7.28
C LYS A 134 5.72 3.48 -8.03
N LYS A 135 5.55 3.80 -9.30
CA LYS A 135 4.62 3.09 -10.18
C LYS A 135 5.31 1.84 -10.71
N ILE A 136 4.56 0.75 -10.77
CA ILE A 136 5.09 -0.53 -11.24
C ILE A 136 4.15 -1.16 -12.25
N HIS A 137 4.72 -1.75 -13.30
CA HIS A 137 3.97 -2.29 -14.43
C HIS A 137 4.29 -3.77 -14.64
N PHE A 138 3.39 -4.67 -14.23
CA PHE A 138 3.54 -6.10 -14.48
C PHE A 138 3.04 -6.46 -15.87
N ARG A 139 3.96 -6.79 -16.77
CA ARG A 139 3.64 -7.20 -18.14
C ARG A 139 3.01 -8.60 -18.14
N MET A 140 1.75 -8.70 -18.55
CA MET A 140 1.04 -9.98 -18.65
C MET A 140 1.19 -10.57 -20.06
N ILE A 141 0.95 -9.73 -21.07
CA ILE A 141 1.18 -10.03 -22.49
C ILE A 141 1.75 -8.77 -23.17
N PRO A 142 2.21 -8.83 -24.44
CA PRO A 142 2.79 -7.65 -25.10
C PRO A 142 1.90 -6.40 -25.12
N THR A 143 0.59 -6.55 -25.10
CA THR A 143 -0.40 -5.46 -25.19
C THR A 143 -1.09 -5.11 -23.86
N GLN A 144 -0.85 -5.86 -22.77
CA GLN A 144 -1.56 -5.69 -21.51
C GLN A 144 -0.62 -5.81 -20.31
N SER A 145 -0.76 -4.85 -19.39
CA SER A 145 -0.08 -4.83 -18.10
C SER A 145 -1.09 -4.62 -16.96
N VAL A 146 -0.70 -5.04 -15.76
CA VAL A 146 -1.37 -4.69 -14.52
C VAL A 146 -0.52 -3.66 -13.79
N ASN A 147 -1.12 -2.52 -13.44
CA ASN A 147 -0.42 -1.37 -12.87
C ASN A 147 -0.68 -1.30 -11.36
N GLY A 148 0.39 -1.13 -10.60
CA GLY A 148 0.34 -0.93 -9.16
C GLY A 148 1.27 0.17 -8.71
N ILE A 149 1.25 0.43 -7.40
CA ILE A 149 2.17 1.35 -6.74
C ILE A 149 2.71 0.71 -5.46
N CYS A 150 3.96 0.98 -5.14
CA CYS A 150 4.58 0.56 -3.88
C CYS A 150 5.55 1.62 -3.36
N MET A 151 5.90 1.50 -2.08
CA MET A 151 6.95 2.25 -1.41
C MET A 151 8.09 1.32 -1.01
N PHE A 152 9.30 1.86 -1.02
CA PHE A 152 10.50 1.19 -0.56
C PHE A 152 10.95 1.83 0.74
N TYR A 153 11.50 1.04 1.65
CA TYR A 153 12.08 1.52 2.88
C TYR A 153 13.40 0.83 3.14
N LEU A 154 14.49 1.60 3.09
CA LEU A 154 15.84 1.08 3.27
C LEU A 154 16.15 1.01 4.76
N LYS A 155 15.84 -0.14 5.38
CA LYS A 155 16.03 -0.32 6.82
C LYS A 155 17.50 -0.31 7.24
N GLN A 156 18.33 -1.01 6.46
CA GLN A 156 19.73 -1.22 6.84
C GLN A 156 20.56 -1.56 5.61
N VAL A 157 21.74 -0.95 5.45
CA VAL A 157 22.71 -1.35 4.42
C VAL A 157 23.77 -2.31 4.96
N ARG A 158 24.16 -2.18 6.24
CA ARG A 158 25.24 -2.94 6.90
C ARG A 158 24.98 -3.07 8.42
N PRO A 159 25.44 -4.13 9.09
CA PRO A 159 26.21 -5.27 8.56
C PRO A 159 25.35 -6.24 7.74
N ASN A 160 24.04 -6.31 8.02
CA ASN A 160 23.08 -7.07 7.22
C ASN A 160 22.32 -6.10 6.30
N PHE A 161 22.15 -6.46 5.03
CA PHE A 161 21.28 -5.69 4.15
C PHE A 161 19.82 -5.99 4.49
N LYS A 162 18.99 -4.95 4.61
CA LYS A 162 17.55 -5.04 4.92
C LYS A 162 16.79 -4.00 4.11
N LEU A 163 15.90 -4.45 3.23
CA LEU A 163 15.03 -3.61 2.42
C LEU A 163 13.60 -4.09 2.54
N TYR A 164 12.70 -3.18 2.92
CA TYR A 164 11.27 -3.42 2.92
C TYR A 164 10.63 -2.80 1.67
N ILE A 165 9.69 -3.51 1.06
CA ILE A 165 8.80 -3.00 0.02
C ILE A 165 7.36 -3.21 0.50
N SER A 166 6.57 -2.13 0.48
CA SER A 166 5.18 -2.15 0.89
C SER A 166 4.35 -3.13 0.05
N PRO A 167 3.16 -3.54 0.53
CA PRO A 167 2.20 -4.18 -0.34
C PRO A 167 1.94 -3.36 -1.61
N ILE A 168 1.76 -4.05 -2.72
CA ILE A 168 1.54 -3.40 -4.01
C ILE A 168 0.08 -2.95 -4.08
N ASN A 169 -0.12 -1.65 -3.90
CA ASN A 169 -1.41 -1.01 -4.01
C ASN A 169 -1.85 -0.96 -5.48
N ILE A 170 -3.15 -0.84 -5.70
CA ILE A 170 -3.73 -0.62 -7.03
C ILE A 170 -3.31 0.80 -7.45
N ASP A 171 -2.84 0.99 -8.69
CA ASP A 171 -2.57 2.35 -9.19
C ASP A 171 -3.89 3.12 -9.34
N PRO A 172 -4.15 4.19 -8.57
CA PRO A 172 -5.43 4.89 -8.62
C PRO A 172 -5.68 5.62 -9.95
N GLY A 173 -4.63 5.94 -10.70
CA GLY A 173 -4.66 6.53 -12.03
C GLY A 173 -4.93 5.56 -13.17
N ARG A 174 -4.67 4.27 -12.93
CA ARG A 174 -4.85 3.19 -13.90
C ARG A 174 -5.41 1.94 -13.23
N ALA A 175 -6.46 2.14 -12.43
CA ALA A 175 -6.99 1.13 -11.54
C ALA A 175 -7.47 -0.10 -12.33
N VAL A 176 -6.84 -1.25 -12.07
CA VAL A 176 -7.21 -2.54 -12.67
C VAL A 176 -8.47 -3.14 -12.02
N LEU A 177 -8.77 -2.71 -10.80
CA LEU A 177 -9.95 -3.11 -10.03
C LEU A 177 -10.82 -1.88 -9.73
N PRO A 178 -12.15 -2.04 -9.61
CA PRO A 178 -13.06 -0.94 -9.33
C PRO A 178 -12.89 -0.45 -7.89
N ILE A 179 -12.11 0.62 -7.71
CA ILE A 179 -11.90 1.25 -6.41
C ILE A 179 -12.70 2.54 -6.23
N SER A 180 -13.33 3.06 -7.29
CA SER A 180 -14.05 4.33 -7.24
C SER A 180 -15.28 4.37 -8.14
N THR A 181 -16.23 5.23 -7.79
CA THR A 181 -17.33 5.67 -8.65
C THR A 181 -17.41 7.21 -8.66
N PRO A 182 -17.71 7.84 -9.80
CA PRO A 182 -17.44 7.31 -11.14
C PRO A 182 -15.98 6.83 -11.27
N LYS A 183 -15.68 5.96 -12.24
CA LYS A 183 -14.33 5.39 -12.39
C LYS A 183 -13.22 6.45 -12.42
N GLY A 184 -13.48 7.58 -13.07
CA GLY A 184 -12.51 8.69 -13.17
C GLY A 184 -12.26 9.43 -11.85
N TYR A 185 -12.99 9.15 -10.77
CA TYR A 185 -12.81 9.86 -9.51
C TYR A 185 -11.47 9.54 -8.84
N SER A 186 -11.00 8.29 -8.88
CA SER A 186 -9.65 7.96 -8.38
C SER A 186 -8.55 8.58 -9.25
N GLU A 187 -8.76 8.67 -10.56
CA GLU A 187 -7.84 9.32 -11.51
C GLU A 187 -7.76 10.84 -11.27
N GLU A 188 -8.90 11.47 -10.94
CA GLU A 188 -8.97 12.88 -10.55
C GLU A 188 -8.12 13.17 -9.29
N LEU A 189 -8.29 12.34 -8.25
CA LEU A 189 -7.54 12.47 -7.01
C LEU A 189 -6.04 12.25 -7.25
N GLU A 190 -5.68 11.22 -8.02
CA GLU A 190 -4.27 10.95 -8.34
C GLU A 190 -3.64 12.09 -9.14
N LYS A 191 -4.37 12.68 -10.09
CA LYS A 191 -3.88 13.84 -10.85
C LYS A 191 -3.56 15.03 -9.95
N ARG A 192 -4.28 15.19 -8.83
CA ARG A 192 -4.11 16.31 -7.90
C ARG A 192 -3.04 16.05 -6.84
N PHE A 193 -3.02 14.85 -6.26
CA PHE A 193 -2.20 14.53 -5.09
C PHE A 193 -1.00 13.61 -5.41
N GLY A 194 -0.92 13.10 -6.63
CA GLY A 194 -0.06 11.98 -6.97
C GLY A 194 -0.67 10.63 -6.54
N PRO A 195 0.09 9.53 -6.70
CA PRO A 195 -0.34 8.22 -6.24
C PRO A 195 -0.63 8.21 -4.73
N PHE A 196 -1.55 7.36 -4.29
CA PHE A 196 -2.09 7.39 -2.94
C PHE A 196 -2.52 5.99 -2.45
N PHE A 197 -2.65 5.79 -1.14
CA PHE A 197 -3.03 4.50 -0.55
C PHE A 197 -4.42 4.04 -1.02
N THR A 198 -4.46 2.96 -1.81
CA THR A 198 -5.72 2.33 -2.24
C THR A 198 -6.13 1.16 -1.36
N LYS A 199 -5.17 0.47 -0.74
CA LYS A 199 -5.43 -0.66 0.15
C LYS A 199 -6.33 -0.24 1.31
N GLY A 200 -7.20 -1.16 1.76
CA GLY A 200 -8.21 -0.85 2.75
C GLY A 200 -7.67 -0.45 4.13
N LEU A 201 -6.58 -1.08 4.56
CA LEU A 201 -5.79 -0.68 5.73
C LEU A 201 -4.43 -0.20 5.20
N PRO A 202 -4.11 1.11 5.25
CA PRO A 202 -2.93 1.62 4.58
C PRO A 202 -1.63 1.27 5.32
N ALA A 203 -1.60 1.42 6.65
CA ALA A 203 -0.45 1.06 7.47
C ALA A 203 -0.32 -0.47 7.59
N ASP A 204 0.91 -0.96 7.53
CA ASP A 204 1.21 -2.38 7.47
C ASP A 204 1.37 -2.99 8.86
N THR A 205 0.23 -3.26 9.49
CA THR A 205 0.19 -3.88 10.81
C THR A 205 0.83 -5.28 10.81
N LYS A 206 0.86 -5.97 9.67
CA LYS A 206 1.48 -7.29 9.56
C LYS A 206 2.99 -7.20 9.57
N ALA A 207 3.56 -6.14 9.00
CA ALA A 207 4.99 -5.90 9.10
C ALA A 207 5.41 -5.57 10.55
N LEU A 208 4.56 -4.84 11.27
CA LEU A 208 4.75 -4.58 12.71
C LEU A 208 4.62 -5.85 13.56
N ASP A 209 3.54 -6.62 13.39
CA ASP A 209 3.27 -7.88 14.11
C ASP A 209 4.41 -8.91 13.97
N ASN A 210 5.18 -8.83 12.89
CA ASN A 210 6.26 -9.77 12.55
C ASN A 210 7.67 -9.17 12.75
N ASP A 211 7.79 -8.04 13.47
CA ASP A 211 9.07 -7.37 13.74
C ASP A 211 9.88 -6.99 12.48
N VAL A 212 9.19 -6.81 11.35
CA VAL A 212 9.79 -6.35 10.09
C VAL A 212 9.86 -4.84 10.04
N LEU A 213 8.84 -4.16 10.57
CA LEU A 213 8.91 -2.74 10.91
C LEU A 213 8.91 -2.64 12.44
N ASP A 214 9.76 -1.77 12.97
CA ASP A 214 9.65 -1.34 14.35
C ASP A 214 8.55 -0.28 14.50
N ASP A 215 8.33 0.14 15.74
CA ASP A 215 7.30 1.11 16.10
C ASP A 215 7.46 2.45 15.37
N GLY A 216 8.68 2.98 15.30
CA GLY A 216 8.95 4.28 14.68
C GLY A 216 8.75 4.22 13.17
N GLU A 217 9.20 3.15 12.55
CA GLU A 217 9.09 2.93 11.11
C GLU A 217 7.64 2.70 10.68
N PHE A 218 6.87 1.97 11.48
CA PHE A 218 5.43 1.81 11.29
C PHE A 218 4.70 3.15 11.47
N LEU A 219 5.01 3.91 12.51
CA LEU A 219 4.39 5.21 12.77
C LEU A 219 4.68 6.21 11.64
N GLU A 220 5.87 6.20 11.05
CA GLU A 220 6.19 7.04 9.89
C GLU A 220 5.31 6.69 8.68
N GLN A 221 5.08 5.41 8.42
CA GLN A 221 4.16 4.96 7.36
C GLN A 221 2.71 5.38 7.65
N ASP A 222 2.25 5.21 8.90
CA ASP A 222 0.90 5.64 9.27
C ASP A 222 0.75 7.17 9.21
N ASP A 223 1.78 7.94 9.55
CA ASP A 223 1.82 9.40 9.38
C ASP A 223 1.80 9.80 7.90
N LEU A 224 2.45 9.06 7.00
CA LEU A 224 2.32 9.26 5.55
C LEU A 224 0.87 9.06 5.10
N ALA A 225 0.22 7.98 5.55
CA ALA A 225 -1.18 7.70 5.23
C ALA A 225 -2.14 8.75 5.79
N LEU A 226 -1.89 9.23 7.02
CA LEU A 226 -2.69 10.28 7.65
C LEU A 226 -2.56 11.61 6.93
N ARG A 227 -1.34 12.02 6.57
CA ARG A 227 -1.10 13.28 5.82
C ARG A 227 -1.84 13.30 4.49
N GLU A 228 -1.68 12.25 3.70
CA GLU A 228 -2.40 12.06 2.43
C GLU A 228 -3.92 12.13 2.64
N ARG A 229 -4.41 11.52 3.72
CA ARG A 229 -5.84 11.53 4.07
C ARG A 229 -6.33 12.92 4.44
N LEU A 230 -5.58 13.70 5.19
CA LEU A 230 -5.98 15.06 5.60
C LEU A 230 -5.97 16.02 4.41
N GLU A 231 -4.97 15.94 3.52
CA GLU A 231 -4.93 16.77 2.31
C GLU A 231 -6.13 16.53 1.39
N MET A 232 -6.54 15.26 1.24
CA MET A 232 -7.74 14.92 0.47
C MET A 232 -9.03 15.32 1.20
N PHE A 233 -9.06 15.25 2.53
CA PHE A 233 -10.19 15.73 3.31
C PHE A 233 -10.41 17.22 3.10
N ASP A 234 -9.36 18.03 3.23
CA ASP A 234 -9.44 19.48 3.03
C ASP A 234 -9.91 19.83 1.62
N TYR A 235 -9.48 19.07 0.62
CA TYR A 235 -9.96 19.23 -0.75
C TYR A 235 -11.44 18.89 -0.93
N GLU A 236 -11.91 17.77 -0.39
CA GLU A 236 -13.33 17.40 -0.46
C GLU A 236 -14.21 18.38 0.33
N LEU A 237 -13.73 18.82 1.49
CA LEU A 237 -14.44 19.77 2.33
C LEU A 237 -14.54 21.14 1.66
N ALA A 238 -13.45 21.65 1.06
CA ALA A 238 -13.44 22.94 0.38
C ALA A 238 -14.38 23.02 -0.83
N ARG A 239 -14.68 21.89 -1.47
CA ARG A 239 -15.59 21.80 -2.62
C ARG A 239 -16.96 21.22 -2.28
N PHE A 240 -17.21 20.95 -1.01
CA PHE A 240 -18.50 20.48 -0.53
C PHE A 240 -19.47 21.66 -0.44
N SER A 241 -20.56 21.59 -1.20
CA SER A 241 -21.59 22.64 -1.23
C SER A 241 -22.91 22.22 -0.57
N SER A 242 -23.28 20.95 -0.68
CA SER A 242 -24.61 20.45 -0.31
C SER A 242 -24.65 18.92 -0.29
N GLY A 243 -25.67 18.34 0.36
CA GLY A 243 -25.92 16.90 0.38
C GLY A 243 -25.09 16.20 1.46
N LEU A 244 -24.42 15.11 1.11
CA LEU A 244 -23.62 14.32 2.05
C LEU A 244 -22.14 14.34 1.70
N LEU A 245 -21.29 14.74 2.65
CA LEU A 245 -19.87 14.38 2.67
C LEU A 245 -19.65 13.40 3.82
N PHE A 246 -19.39 12.14 3.48
CA PHE A 246 -18.93 11.14 4.43
C PHE A 246 -17.43 10.93 4.25
N TYR A 247 -16.67 11.04 5.33
CA TYR A 247 -15.22 10.91 5.30
C TYR A 247 -14.72 10.05 6.46
N TYR A 248 -13.96 8.99 6.16
CA TYR A 248 -13.41 8.10 7.18
C TYR A 248 -11.89 8.29 7.31
N VAL A 249 -11.44 8.51 8.55
CA VAL A 249 -10.02 8.59 8.93
C VAL A 249 -9.74 7.41 9.86
N SER A 250 -8.87 6.48 9.44
CA SER A 250 -8.63 5.22 10.16
C SER A 250 -7.39 5.23 11.07
N SER A 251 -6.49 6.20 10.91
CA SER A 251 -5.17 6.19 11.55
C SER A 251 -5.25 6.13 13.08
N THR A 252 -6.17 6.85 13.72
CA THR A 252 -6.33 6.82 15.19
C THR A 252 -6.73 5.45 15.70
N ASP A 253 -7.69 4.81 15.03
CA ASP A 253 -8.18 3.46 15.36
C ASP A 253 -7.05 2.42 15.19
N GLN A 254 -6.35 2.44 14.05
CA GLN A 254 -5.26 1.52 13.78
C GLN A 254 -4.09 1.69 14.75
N ARG A 255 -3.65 2.94 15.01
CA ARG A 255 -2.60 3.20 16.00
C ARG A 255 -3.00 2.69 17.36
N GLN A 256 -4.21 2.98 17.82
CA GLN A 256 -4.67 2.52 19.12
C GLN A 256 -4.65 0.99 19.21
N HIS A 257 -5.11 0.29 18.17
CA HIS A 257 -5.06 -1.17 18.12
C HIS A 257 -3.63 -1.73 18.23
N MET A 258 -2.67 -1.14 17.52
CA MET A 258 -1.29 -1.64 17.52
C MET A 258 -0.52 -1.30 18.79
N PHE A 259 -0.76 -0.11 19.35
CA PHE A 259 0.00 0.42 20.49
C PHE A 259 -0.70 0.28 21.84
N TRP A 260 -1.87 -0.38 21.90
CA TRP A 260 -2.52 -0.70 23.17
C TRP A 260 -1.60 -1.52 24.09
N ARG A 261 -0.71 -2.32 23.49
CA ARG A 261 0.33 -3.08 24.16
C ARG A 261 1.32 -2.24 24.99
N LEU A 262 1.39 -0.93 24.78
CA LEU A 262 2.24 -0.03 25.58
C LEU A 262 1.51 0.58 26.79
N ILE A 263 0.18 0.44 26.84
CA ILE A 263 -0.67 1.10 27.85
C ILE A 263 -1.16 0.08 28.89
N ASP A 264 -1.66 -1.05 28.42
CA ASP A 264 -2.30 -2.05 29.26
C ASP A 264 -1.29 -3.08 29.77
N LYS A 265 -1.01 -3.02 31.09
CA LYS A 265 -0.06 -3.91 31.77
C LYS A 265 -0.48 -5.39 31.76
N GLU A 266 -1.76 -5.68 31.50
CA GLU A 266 -2.28 -7.04 31.40
C GLU A 266 -2.28 -7.56 29.95
N HIS A 267 -1.87 -6.73 28.98
CA HIS A 267 -1.83 -7.12 27.58
C HIS A 267 -0.81 -8.26 27.36
N PRO A 268 -1.14 -9.33 26.58
CA PRO A 268 -0.22 -10.45 26.35
C PRO A 268 1.13 -10.08 25.73
N ALA A 269 1.17 -8.95 25.00
CA ALA A 269 2.38 -8.39 24.39
C ALA A 269 2.83 -7.09 25.09
N TYR A 270 2.53 -6.91 26.38
CA TYR A 270 2.87 -5.68 27.11
C TYR A 270 4.37 -5.39 27.06
N ASP A 271 4.71 -4.16 26.68
CA ASP A 271 6.06 -3.66 26.52
C ASP A 271 6.13 -2.24 27.15
N PRO A 272 6.81 -2.07 28.29
CA PRO A 272 6.75 -0.87 29.11
C PRO A 272 7.54 0.34 28.57
#